data_AF-A0A7S3FV53-F1
#
_entry.id   AF-A0A7S3FV53-F1
#
_cell.length_a   1.000
_cell.length_b   1.000
_cell.length_c   1.000
_cell.angle_alpha   90.00
_cell.angle_beta   90.00
_cell.angle_gamma   90.00
#
_symmetry.space_group_name_H-M   'P 1'
#
loop_
_entity.id
_entity.type
_entity.pdbx_description
1 polymer ?
#
loop_
_entity_poly.entity_id
_entity_poly.type
_entity_poly.pdbx_seq_one_letter_code
_entity_poly.pdbx_strand_id
1 'polypeptide(L)'
;QSCARQGSQPQGKPQRNNQPSIMAETPLPTSAVLTSIAKHIAVNCKSENRAFMECKKENRDPEACLAVGESVTKCTVALLKKLNATAPKELKAYYECMDYYS
;
A
#
# COMPACT_ATOMS: atom_id res chain seq x y z
N GLN A 1 -16.15 -0.22 -2.54
CA GLN A 1 -17.01 -0.79 -1.46
C GLN A 1 -17.29 -2.28 -1.69
N SER A 2 -17.42 -2.75 -2.94
CA SER A 2 -17.63 -4.17 -3.27
C SER A 2 -16.65 -5.13 -2.57
N CYS A 3 -15.33 -4.89 -2.72
CA CYS A 3 -14.29 -5.73 -2.11
C CYS A 3 -14.23 -5.69 -0.57
N ALA A 4 -14.75 -4.65 0.09
CA ALA A 4 -14.69 -4.52 1.54
C ALA A 4 -15.81 -5.32 2.25
N ARG A 5 -16.82 -5.76 1.50
CA ARG A 5 -17.95 -6.57 2.00
C ARG A 5 -17.89 -8.03 1.55
N GLN A 6 -17.14 -8.32 0.49
CA GLN A 6 -17.02 -9.66 -0.06
C GLN A 6 -15.79 -10.35 0.56
N GLY A 7 -16.02 -11.25 1.52
CA GLY A 7 -15.05 -12.29 1.87
C GLY A 7 -14.95 -13.38 0.79
N SER A 8 -15.24 -13.04 -0.47
CA SER A 8 -15.44 -13.97 -1.57
C SER A 8 -14.40 -13.69 -2.64
N GLN A 9 -13.48 -14.65 -2.82
CA GLN A 9 -12.47 -14.63 -3.89
C GLN A 9 -13.15 -14.51 -5.27
N PRO A 10 -12.73 -13.58 -6.14
CA PRO A 10 -12.99 -13.74 -7.57
C PRO A 10 -12.14 -14.92 -8.08
N GLN A 11 -12.80 -16.02 -8.46
CA GLN A 11 -12.16 -17.08 -9.25
C GLN A 11 -11.85 -16.53 -10.65
N GLY A 12 -10.56 -16.49 -11.00
CA GLY A 12 -10.10 -16.34 -12.39
C GLY A 12 -9.44 -15.01 -12.74
N LYS A 13 -8.16 -14.84 -12.38
CA LYS A 13 -7.17 -14.12 -13.20
C LYS A 13 -5.93 -15.03 -13.31
N PRO A 14 -5.22 -15.08 -14.45
CA PRO A 14 -3.93 -15.73 -14.53
C PRO A 14 -3.01 -15.05 -13.52
N GLN A 15 -2.45 -15.81 -12.58
CA GLN A 15 -1.35 -15.32 -11.76
C GLN A 15 -0.27 -14.81 -12.70
N ARG A 16 0.19 -13.57 -12.50
CA ARG A 16 1.40 -13.07 -13.15
C ARG A 16 2.56 -13.86 -12.54
N ASN A 17 2.80 -15.04 -13.11
CA ASN A 17 3.76 -16.03 -12.65
C ASN A 17 5.18 -15.48 -12.80
N ASN A 18 5.66 -14.78 -11.76
CA ASN A 18 7.08 -14.58 -11.46
C ASN A 18 7.31 -13.89 -10.09
N GLN A 19 6.51 -14.20 -9.07
CA GLN A 19 6.87 -13.85 -7.69
C GLN A 19 7.27 -15.15 -6.97
N PRO A 20 8.54 -15.31 -6.56
CA PRO A 20 8.98 -16.48 -5.80
C PRO A 20 8.17 -16.59 -4.50
N SER A 21 7.64 -17.78 -4.23
CA SER A 21 6.95 -18.12 -2.99
C SER A 21 7.95 -18.24 -1.85
N ILE A 22 8.36 -17.12 -1.24
CA ILE A 22 9.17 -17.10 -0.02
C ILE A 22 8.27 -16.68 1.16
N MET A 23 8.41 -17.42 2.25
CA MET A 23 7.54 -17.47 3.43
C MET A 23 7.28 -16.09 4.05
N ALA A 24 6.01 -15.75 4.27
CA ALA A 24 5.53 -14.55 4.98
C ALA A 24 6.23 -13.22 4.60
N GLU A 25 6.58 -13.05 3.33
CA GLU A 25 7.18 -11.82 2.84
C GLU A 25 6.12 -10.70 2.78
N THR A 26 6.52 -9.47 3.11
CA THR A 26 5.64 -8.30 3.00
C THR A 26 5.30 -8.08 1.52
N PRO A 27 4.02 -7.91 1.16
CA PRO A 27 3.66 -7.73 -0.24
C PRO A 27 4.36 -6.50 -0.82
N LEU A 28 4.71 -6.57 -2.11
CA LEU A 28 5.26 -5.42 -2.82
C LEU A 28 4.24 -4.26 -2.81
N PRO A 29 4.69 -3.00 -2.67
CA PRO A 29 3.80 -1.83 -2.66
C PRO A 29 3.30 -1.49 -4.07
N THR A 30 2.57 -2.41 -4.71
CA THR A 30 1.89 -2.16 -5.99
C THR A 30 0.73 -1.17 -5.80
N SER A 31 0.21 -0.63 -6.90
CA SER A 31 -0.93 0.30 -6.87
C SER A 31 -2.15 -0.30 -6.14
N ALA A 32 -2.48 -1.56 -6.39
CA ALA A 32 -3.57 -2.26 -5.73
C ALA A 32 -3.34 -2.41 -4.21
N VAL A 33 -2.11 -2.81 -3.81
CA VAL A 33 -1.73 -2.95 -2.39
C VAL A 33 -1.83 -1.60 -1.67
N LEU A 34 -1.24 -0.54 -2.23
CA LEU A 34 -1.28 0.79 -1.63
C LEU A 34 -2.70 1.35 -1.55
N THR A 35 -3.52 1.14 -2.58
CA THR A 35 -4.92 1.57 -2.59
C THR A 35 -5.74 0.81 -1.54
N SER A 36 -5.47 -0.49 -1.35
CA SER A 36 -6.14 -1.31 -0.35
C SER A 36 -5.92 -0.78 1.09
N ILE A 37 -4.72 -0.23 1.37
CA ILE A 37 -4.39 0.31 2.70
C ILE A 37 -4.46 1.85 2.77
N ALA A 38 -4.96 2.54 1.74
CA ALA A 38 -4.93 3.99 1.65
C ALA A 38 -5.59 4.69 2.85
N LYS A 39 -6.68 4.13 3.37
CA LYS A 39 -7.34 4.64 4.60
C LYS A 39 -6.43 4.52 5.82
N HIS A 40 -5.68 3.43 5.94
CA HIS A 40 -4.72 3.26 7.03
C HIS A 40 -3.53 4.22 6.86
N ILE A 41 -3.04 4.43 5.64
CA ILE A 41 -1.98 5.40 5.34
C ILE A 41 -2.42 6.81 5.75
N ALA A 42 -3.64 7.22 5.39
CA ALA A 42 -4.16 8.56 5.67
C ALA A 42 -4.20 8.90 7.18
N VAL A 43 -4.38 7.87 8.03
CA VAL A 43 -4.42 8.05 9.50
C VAL A 43 -3.03 7.89 10.11
N ASN A 44 -2.29 6.83 9.76
CA ASN A 44 -1.06 6.45 10.44
C ASN A 44 0.19 7.21 9.93
N CYS A 45 0.18 7.69 8.68
CA CYS A 45 1.29 8.44 8.07
C CYS A 45 0.89 9.88 7.74
N LYS A 46 -0.07 10.44 8.48
CA LYS A 46 -0.66 11.77 8.20
C LYS A 46 0.39 12.89 8.27
N SER A 47 1.27 12.83 9.28
CA SER A 47 2.34 13.81 9.51
C SER A 47 3.32 13.88 8.35
N GLU A 48 3.83 12.73 7.94
CA GLU A 48 4.82 12.56 6.88
C GLU A 48 4.21 13.01 5.54
N ASN A 49 2.98 12.56 5.25
CA ASN A 49 2.28 12.95 4.03
C ASN A 49 2.03 14.46 3.97
N ARG A 50 1.63 15.07 5.09
CA ARG A 50 1.41 16.52 5.16
C ARG A 50 2.70 17.28 4.92
N ALA A 51 3.80 16.90 5.58
CA ALA A 51 5.10 17.53 5.41
C ALA A 51 5.58 17.44 3.95
N PHE A 52 5.38 16.30 3.29
CA PHE A 52 5.73 16.14 1.88
C PHE A 52 4.90 17.05 0.96
N MET A 53 3.59 17.16 1.22
CA MET A 53 2.70 18.05 0.45
C MET A 53 3.01 19.53 0.66
N GLU A 54 3.37 19.93 1.88
CA GLU A 54 3.84 21.29 2.18
C GLU A 54 5.15 21.58 1.44
N CYS A 55 6.14 20.68 1.50
CA CYS A 55 7.39 20.82 0.76
C CYS A 55 7.17 20.98 -0.76
N LYS A 56 6.31 20.14 -1.36
CA LYS A 56 5.97 20.22 -2.80
C LYS A 56 5.23 21.49 -3.19
N LYS A 57 4.51 22.11 -2.25
CA LYS A 57 3.80 23.38 -2.49
C LYS A 57 4.79 24.54 -2.54
N GLU A 58 5.82 24.52 -1.70
CA GLU A 58 6.83 25.58 -1.60
C GLU A 58 7.93 25.43 -2.65
N ASN A 59 8.32 24.19 -2.96
CA ASN A 59 9.44 23.86 -3.83
C ASN A 59 8.97 23.06 -5.05
N ARG A 60 9.30 23.54 -6.25
CA ARG A 60 9.05 22.81 -7.51
C ARG A 60 10.15 21.80 -7.84
N ASP A 61 11.33 21.96 -7.25
CA ASP A 61 12.44 21.05 -7.41
C ASP A 61 12.18 19.74 -6.64
N PRO A 62 12.12 18.57 -7.32
CA PRO A 62 11.90 17.29 -6.66
C PRO A 62 13.02 16.89 -5.68
N GLU A 63 14.27 17.32 -5.90
CA GLU A 63 15.39 16.92 -5.03
C GLU A 63 15.29 17.56 -3.65
N ALA A 64 14.80 18.80 -3.58
CA ALA A 64 14.58 19.53 -2.33
C ALA A 64 13.65 18.79 -1.34
N CYS A 65 12.73 17.96 -1.85
CA CYS A 65 11.77 17.22 -1.03
C CYS A 65 12.10 15.72 -0.87
N LEU A 66 13.26 15.26 -1.35
CA LEU A 66 13.61 13.84 -1.41
C LEU A 66 13.63 13.20 0.00
N ALA A 67 14.24 13.85 0.98
CA ALA A 67 14.32 13.35 2.37
C ALA A 67 12.93 13.22 3.03
N VAL A 68 12.02 14.15 2.73
CA VAL A 68 10.64 14.10 3.24
C VAL A 68 9.84 13.00 2.53
N GLY A 69 10.07 12.80 1.23
CA GLY A 69 9.48 11.69 0.47
C GLY A 69 9.97 10.32 0.95
N GLU A 70 11.23 10.21 1.33
CA GLU A 70 11.78 8.99 1.95
C GLU A 70 11.07 8.67 3.26
N SER A 71 10.78 9.71 4.07
CA SER A 71 10.05 9.55 5.34
C SER A 71 8.63 9.03 5.14
N VAL A 72 7.90 9.55 4.13
CA VAL A 72 6.59 9.02 3.72
C VAL A 72 6.66 7.55 3.34
N THR A 73 7.67 7.18 2.55
CA THR A 73 7.85 5.82 2.06
C THR A 73 8.18 4.86 3.20
N LYS A 74 9.08 5.26 4.11
CA LYS A 74 9.42 4.50 5.32
C LYS A 74 8.18 4.23 6.19
N CYS A 75 7.37 5.26 6.46
CA CYS A 75 6.14 5.09 7.22
C CYS A 75 5.18 4.11 6.55
N THR A 76 4.96 4.27 5.24
CA THR A 76 4.04 3.43 4.47
C THR A 76 4.48 1.97 4.43
N VAL A 77 5.76 1.70 4.19
CA VAL A 77 6.31 0.34 4.18
C VAL A 77 6.24 -0.30 5.57
N ALA A 78 6.55 0.45 6.63
CA ALA A 78 6.41 -0.04 8.01
C ALA A 78 4.95 -0.38 8.35
N LEU A 79 4.00 0.45 7.92
CA LEU A 79 2.58 0.19 8.08
C LEU A 79 2.15 -1.07 7.32
N LEU A 80 2.60 -1.24 6.08
CA LEU A 80 2.28 -2.42 5.28
C LEU A 80 2.79 -3.71 5.96
N LYS A 81 4.03 -3.68 6.47
CA LYS A 81 4.60 -4.78 7.27
C LYS A 81 3.73 -5.10 8.47
N LYS A 82 3.31 -4.08 9.23
CA LYS A 82 2.47 -4.23 10.42
C LYS A 82 1.10 -4.84 10.09
N LEU A 83 0.44 -4.35 9.04
CA LEU A 83 -0.86 -4.88 8.61
C LEU A 83 -0.75 -6.33 8.14
N ASN A 84 0.28 -6.66 7.36
CA ASN A 84 0.52 -8.02 6.90
C ASN A 84 0.84 -8.98 8.06
N ALA A 85 1.55 -8.52 9.09
CA ALA A 85 1.81 -9.32 10.29
C ALA A 85 0.55 -9.54 11.15
N THR A 86 -0.39 -8.59 11.16
CA THR A 86 -1.59 -8.64 12.01
C THR A 86 -2.74 -9.39 11.35
N ALA A 87 -2.97 -9.16 10.05
CA ALA A 87 -4.11 -9.69 9.30
C ALA A 87 -3.71 -10.08 7.85
N PRO A 88 -2.82 -11.08 7.69
CA PRO A 88 -2.25 -11.43 6.38
C PRO A 88 -3.30 -11.92 5.38
N LYS A 89 -4.29 -12.69 5.83
CA LYS A 89 -5.30 -13.31 4.95
C LYS A 89 -6.29 -12.27 4.43
N GLU A 90 -6.75 -11.40 5.31
CA GLU A 90 -7.70 -10.33 5.04
C GLU A 90 -7.07 -9.27 4.15
N LEU A 91 -5.83 -8.86 4.45
CA LEU A 91 -5.07 -7.92 3.61
C LEU A 91 -4.90 -8.49 2.19
N LYS A 92 -4.49 -9.76 2.08
CA LYS A 92 -4.32 -10.45 0.80
C LYS A 92 -5.61 -10.50 -0.02
N ALA A 93 -6.70 -11.00 0.56
CA ALA A 93 -7.97 -11.07 -0.13
C ALA A 93 -8.44 -9.69 -0.62
N TYR A 94 -8.21 -8.64 0.17
CA TYR A 94 -8.63 -7.30 -0.17
C TYR A 94 -7.82 -6.68 -1.31
N TYR A 95 -6.48 -6.75 -1.28
CA TYR A 95 -5.67 -6.19 -2.36
C TYR A 95 -5.79 -7.00 -3.65
N GLU A 96 -5.99 -8.33 -3.58
CA GLU A 96 -6.23 -9.16 -4.78
C GLU A 96 -7.56 -8.78 -5.44
N CYS A 97 -8.60 -8.51 -4.64
CA CYS A 97 -9.85 -7.98 -5.17
C CYS A 97 -9.65 -6.58 -5.80
N MET A 98 -8.88 -5.71 -5.17
CA MET A 98 -8.54 -4.39 -5.74
C MET A 98 -7.77 -4.53 -7.07
N ASP A 99 -6.79 -5.43 -7.17
CA ASP A 99 -6.01 -5.69 -8.40
C ASP A 99 -6.85 -6.35 -9.51
N TYR A 100 -7.89 -7.11 -9.13
CA TYR A 100 -8.84 -7.65 -10.08
C TYR A 100 -9.65 -6.54 -10.77
N TYR A 101 -10.14 -5.57 -9.99
CA TYR A 101 -11.02 -4.49 -10.43
C TYR A 101 -10.32 -3.14 -10.75
N SER A 102 -8.99 -3.08 -10.68
CA SER A 102 -8.18 -1.88 -10.98
C SER A 102 -8.16 -1.54 -12.46
#